data_AF-A0A1I7D4B3-F1
#
_entry.id   AF-A0A1I7D4B3-F1
#
_cell.length_a   1.000
_cell.length_b   1.000
_cell.length_c   1.000
_cell.angle_alpha   90.00
_cell.angle_beta   90.00
_cell.angle_gamma   90.00
#
_symmetry.space_group_name_H-M   'P 1'
#
loop_
_entity.id
_entity.type
_entity.pdbx_description
1 polymer ?
#
loop_
_entity_poly.entity_id
_entity_poly.type
_entity_poly.pdbx_seq_one_letter_code
_entity_poly.pdbx_strand_id
1 'polypeptide(L)'
;MHPQSHSAKRLITGFILALALTLIPFAAVWTMAFPVELTFGIIALCALVQVGVHLHYFLGIDSRTPIENVLAMSFAGVLIFLMVGGTLWIMFDLYERMM
;
A
#
# COMPACT_ATOMS: atom_id res chain seq x y z
N MET A 1 22.47 -5.10 29.95
CA MET A 1 22.38 -3.90 29.08
C MET A 1 21.60 -4.25 27.81
N HIS A 2 20.51 -3.52 27.53
CA HIS A 2 19.48 -3.84 26.54
C HIS A 2 19.90 -3.54 25.07
N PRO A 3 19.81 -4.50 24.12
CA PRO A 3 19.93 -4.21 22.69
C PRO A 3 18.56 -3.80 22.10
N GLN A 4 17.93 -2.74 22.64
CA GLN A 4 16.62 -2.23 22.16
C GLN A 4 16.76 -1.21 21.01
N SER A 5 17.98 -0.86 20.61
CA SER A 5 18.24 0.21 19.63
C SER A 5 17.90 -0.15 18.18
N HIS A 6 18.03 -1.41 17.78
CA HIS A 6 17.82 -1.81 16.37
C HIS A 6 16.34 -1.80 15.95
N SER A 7 15.43 -2.19 16.85
CA SER A 7 13.99 -2.24 16.55
C SER A 7 13.37 -0.85 16.53
N ALA A 8 13.70 0.00 17.50
CA ALA A 8 13.20 1.37 17.57
C ALA A 8 13.60 2.20 16.35
N LYS A 9 14.85 2.07 15.88
CA LYS A 9 15.32 2.75 14.67
C LYS A 9 14.49 2.33 13.45
N ARG A 10 14.31 1.03 13.21
CA ARG A 10 13.54 0.54 12.05
C ARG A 10 12.10 1.05 12.04
N LEU A 11 11.45 1.04 13.20
CA LEU A 11 10.08 1.54 13.35
C LEU A 11 9.99 3.04 13.06
N ILE A 12 10.93 3.84 13.59
CA ILE A 12 10.97 5.29 13.38
C ILE A 12 11.23 5.61 11.90
N THR A 13 12.17 4.92 11.25
CA THR A 13 12.44 5.16 9.81
C THR A 13 11.22 4.81 8.96
N GLY A 14 10.56 3.67 9.23
CA GLY A 14 9.34 3.26 8.53
C GLY A 14 8.19 4.23 8.75
N PHE A 15 8.04 4.74 9.97
CA PHE A 15 7.03 5.75 10.32
C PHE A 15 7.24 7.06 9.57
N ILE A 16 8.48 7.57 9.53
CA ILE A 16 8.80 8.80 8.79
C ILE A 16 8.54 8.60 7.29
N LEU A 17 8.93 7.46 6.72
CA LEU A 17 8.71 7.16 5.32
C LEU A 17 7.22 7.08 4.98
N ALA A 18 6.44 6.40 5.83
CA ALA A 18 4.99 6.29 5.69
C ALA A 18 4.30 7.65 5.78
N LEU A 19 4.77 8.54 6.66
CA LEU A 19 4.23 9.88 6.85
C LEU A 19 4.60 10.82 5.69
N ALA A 20 5.82 10.70 5.15
CA ALA A 20 6.20 11.42 3.93
C ALA A 20 5.33 10.97 2.74
N LEU A 21 5.10 9.67 2.60
CA LEU A 21 4.30 9.12 1.51
C LEU A 21 2.82 9.48 1.58
N THR A 22 2.26 9.76 2.76
CA THR A 22 0.88 10.25 2.90
C THR A 22 0.78 11.75 2.67
N LEU A 23 1.82 12.52 3.03
CA LEU A 23 1.83 13.96 2.77
C LEU A 23 1.82 14.28 1.27
N ILE A 24 2.48 13.48 0.43
CA ILE A 24 2.51 13.69 -1.04
C ILE A 24 1.10 13.72 -1.66
N PRO A 25 0.25 12.68 -1.53
CA PRO A 25 -1.09 12.68 -2.10
C PRO A 25 -1.99 13.73 -1.43
N PHE A 26 -1.84 13.98 -0.13
CA PHE A 26 -2.59 15.04 0.54
C PHE A 26 -2.25 16.43 -0.01
N ALA A 27 -0.96 16.72 -0.21
CA ALA A 27 -0.51 17.98 -0.80
C ALA A 27 -0.98 18.11 -2.25
N ALA A 28 -0.91 17.03 -3.04
CA ALA A 28 -1.38 17.01 -4.43
C ALA A 28 -2.88 17.35 -4.54
N VAL A 29 -3.71 16.80 -3.66
CA VAL A 29 -5.16 17.10 -3.60
C VAL A 29 -5.43 18.50 -3.06
N TRP A 30 -4.76 18.91 -1.97
CA TRP A 30 -4.97 20.21 -1.33
C TRP A 30 -4.63 21.36 -2.27
N THR A 31 -3.48 21.28 -2.92
CA THR A 31 -3.00 22.35 -3.83
C THR A 31 -3.75 22.35 -5.15
N MET A 32 -4.48 21.28 -5.47
CA MET A 32 -5.13 21.07 -6.76
C MET A 32 -4.19 21.36 -7.93
N ALA A 33 -2.90 21.04 -7.76
CA ALA A 33 -1.82 21.44 -8.67
C ALA A 33 -1.82 20.67 -10.00
N PHE A 34 -2.56 19.55 -10.07
CA PHE A 34 -2.60 18.66 -11.22
C PHE A 34 -4.03 18.41 -11.70
N PRO A 35 -4.21 17.99 -12.97
CA PRO A 35 -5.48 17.44 -13.44
C PRO A 35 -5.97 16.30 -12.54
N VAL A 36 -7.28 16.14 -12.47
CA VAL A 36 -7.94 15.13 -11.60
C VAL A 36 -7.42 13.73 -11.90
N GLU A 37 -7.31 13.36 -13.18
CA GLU A 37 -6.81 12.06 -13.64
C GLU A 37 -5.39 11.77 -13.14
N LEU A 38 -4.51 12.77 -13.23
CA LEU A 38 -3.12 12.64 -12.81
C LEU A 38 -3.00 12.59 -11.28
N THR A 39 -3.86 13.33 -10.56
CA THR A 39 -3.95 13.28 -9.10
C THR A 39 -4.37 11.90 -8.62
N PHE A 40 -5.36 11.27 -9.27
CA PHE A 40 -5.74 9.89 -8.98
C PHE A 40 -4.58 8.91 -9.20
N GLY A 41 -3.81 9.08 -10.27
CA GLY A 41 -2.61 8.28 -10.53
C GLY A 41 -1.55 8.41 -9.43
N ILE A 42 -1.28 9.64 -8.96
CA ILE A 42 -0.35 9.90 -7.85
C ILE A 42 -0.82 9.21 -6.56
N ILE A 43 -2.12 9.33 -6.23
CA ILE A 43 -2.70 8.70 -5.04
C ILE A 43 -2.56 7.18 -5.12
N ALA A 44 -2.92 6.58 -6.25
CA ALA A 44 -2.84 5.13 -6.46
C ALA A 44 -1.40 4.61 -6.32
N LEU A 45 -0.43 5.30 -6.93
CA LEU A 45 0.98 4.93 -6.83
C LEU A 45 1.49 5.05 -5.39
N CYS A 46 1.19 6.17 -4.71
CA CYS A 46 1.57 6.35 -3.31
C CYS A 46 0.95 5.27 -2.42
N ALA A 47 -0.32 4.91 -2.65
CA ALA A 47 -1.00 3.85 -1.90
C ALA A 47 -0.33 2.48 -2.10
N LEU A 48 0.05 2.11 -3.33
CA LEU A 48 0.76 0.86 -3.61
C LEU A 48 2.12 0.80 -2.89
N VAL A 49 2.89 1.88 -2.96
CA VAL A 49 4.18 1.96 -2.26
C VAL A 49 3.99 1.96 -0.74
N GLN A 50 2.91 2.59 -0.24
CA GLN A 50 2.58 2.62 1.19
C GLN A 50 2.33 1.23 1.78
N VAL A 51 1.65 0.36 1.03
CA VAL A 51 1.47 -1.05 1.40
C VAL A 51 2.82 -1.74 1.53
N GLY A 52 3.72 -1.54 0.56
CA GLY A 52 5.09 -2.09 0.62
C GLY A 52 5.89 -1.62 1.84
N VAL A 53 5.82 -0.33 2.17
CA VAL A 53 6.47 0.23 3.38
C VAL A 53 5.93 -0.44 4.65
N HIS A 54 4.62 -0.66 4.75
CA HIS A 54 4.02 -1.33 5.90
C HIS A 54 4.45 -2.79 6.03
N LEU A 55 4.44 -3.53 4.92
CA LEU A 55 4.87 -4.93 4.89
C LEU A 55 6.36 -5.08 5.26
N HIS A 56 7.23 -4.15 4.85
CA HIS A 56 8.65 -4.25 5.14
C HIS A 56 9.01 -3.74 6.56
N TYR A 57 8.63 -2.51 6.91
CA TYR A 57 9.09 -1.89 8.15
C TYR A 57 8.31 -2.34 9.39
N PHE A 58 6.98 -2.48 9.27
CA PHE A 58 6.10 -2.81 10.39
C PHE A 58 5.90 -4.32 10.55
N LEU A 59 5.55 -5.01 9.47
CA LEU A 59 5.38 -6.47 9.51
C LEU A 59 6.73 -7.19 9.56
N GLY A 60 7.81 -6.54 9.10
CA GLY A 60 9.16 -7.03 9.28
C GLY A 60 9.56 -8.15 8.35
N ILE A 61 8.95 -8.21 7.16
CA ILE A 61 9.44 -9.10 6.10
C ILE A 61 10.84 -8.64 5.70
N ASP A 62 11.83 -9.42 6.13
CA ASP A 62 13.25 -9.24 5.83
C ASP A 62 13.76 -10.43 5.00
N SER A 63 14.99 -10.35 4.48
CA SER A 63 15.63 -11.39 3.68
C SER A 63 15.82 -12.74 4.39
N ARG A 64 15.56 -12.80 5.71
CA ARG A 64 15.57 -14.02 6.52
C ARG A 64 14.17 -14.63 6.72
N THR A 65 13.13 -14.02 6.17
CA THR A 65 11.76 -14.51 6.29
C THR A 65 11.63 -15.84 5.56
N PRO A 66 10.98 -16.87 6.16
CA PRO A 66 10.73 -18.13 5.47
C PRO A 66 9.99 -17.91 4.15
N ILE A 67 10.40 -18.63 3.11
CA ILE A 67 9.79 -18.53 1.79
C ILE A 67 8.29 -18.85 1.84
N GLU A 68 7.86 -19.72 2.77
CA GLU A 68 6.46 -20.08 3.02
C GLU A 68 5.63 -18.87 3.42
N ASN A 69 6.16 -17.98 4.27
CA ASN A 69 5.46 -16.76 4.69
C ASN A 69 5.35 -15.75 3.56
N VAL A 70 6.41 -15.61 2.75
CA VAL A 70 6.39 -14.72 1.57
C VAL A 70 5.41 -15.25 0.52
N LEU A 71 5.37 -16.57 0.33
CA LEU A 71 4.43 -17.23 -0.58
C LEU A 71 2.98 -17.06 -0.10
N ALA A 72 2.71 -17.28 1.19
CA ALA A 72 1.38 -17.08 1.77
C ALA A 72 0.91 -15.62 1.65
N MET A 73 1.81 -14.66 1.88
CA MET A 73 1.51 -13.22 1.71
C MET A 73 1.20 -12.88 0.26
N SER A 74 1.99 -13.39 -0.68
CA SER A 74 1.80 -13.16 -2.12
C SER A 74 0.49 -13.78 -2.59
N PHE A 75 0.17 -14.99 -2.11
CA PHE A 75 -1.11 -15.65 -2.38
C PHE A 75 -2.29 -14.84 -1.85
N ALA A 76 -2.20 -14.33 -0.61
CA ALA A 76 -3.23 -13.43 -0.07
C ALA A 76 -3.37 -12.15 -0.92
N GLY A 77 -2.27 -11.57 -1.39
CA GLY A 77 -2.28 -10.43 -2.30
C GLY A 77 -3.00 -10.71 -3.62
N VAL A 78 -2.74 -11.87 -4.23
CA VAL A 78 -3.44 -12.32 -5.45
C VAL A 78 -4.94 -12.52 -5.18
N LEU A 79 -5.30 -13.11 -4.05
CA LEU A 79 -6.71 -13.27 -3.66
C LEU A 79 -7.42 -11.91 -3.49
N ILE A 80 -6.79 -10.95 -2.82
CA ILE A 80 -7.35 -9.59 -2.67
C ILE A 80 -7.52 -8.94 -4.05
N PHE A 81 -6.53 -9.05 -4.92
CA PHE A 81 -6.61 -8.51 -6.28
C PHE A 81 -7.78 -9.12 -7.07
N LEU A 82 -7.94 -10.45 -7.02
CA LEU A 82 -9.03 -11.15 -7.67
C LEU A 82 -10.39 -10.74 -7.09
N MET A 83 -10.52 -10.68 -5.76
CA MET A 83 -11.77 -10.33 -5.09
C MET A 83 -12.19 -8.90 -5.40
N VAL A 84 -11.28 -7.92 -5.24
CA VAL A 84 -11.57 -6.51 -5.50
C VAL A 84 -11.78 -6.28 -6.99
N GLY A 85 -10.87 -6.74 -7.84
CA GLY A 85 -10.96 -6.58 -9.28
C GLY A 85 -12.21 -7.27 -9.87
N GLY A 86 -12.49 -8.50 -9.43
CA GLY A 86 -13.67 -9.24 -9.83
C GLY A 86 -14.96 -8.58 -9.36
N THR A 87 -15.00 -8.07 -8.13
CA THR A 87 -16.19 -7.36 -7.60
C THR A 87 -16.43 -6.07 -8.37
N LEU A 88 -15.40 -5.27 -8.63
CA LEU A 88 -15.51 -4.07 -9.44
C LEU A 88 -16.01 -4.40 -10.85
N TRP A 89 -15.44 -5.41 -11.49
CA TRP A 89 -15.88 -5.87 -12.81
C TRP A 89 -17.36 -6.24 -12.85
N ILE A 90 -17.80 -7.07 -11.91
CA ILE A 90 -19.21 -7.52 -11.83
C ILE A 90 -20.14 -6.32 -11.56
N MET A 91 -19.75 -5.39 -10.68
CA MET A 91 -20.56 -4.21 -10.40
C MET A 91 -20.70 -3.29 -11.61
N PHE A 92 -19.63 -3.09 -12.39
CA PHE A 92 -19.69 -2.30 -13.63
C PHE A 92 -20.58 -2.98 -14.68
N ASP A 93 -20.43 -4.28 -14.91
CA ASP A 93 -21.28 -5.04 -15.85
C ASP A 93 -22.75 -5.02 -15.42
N LEU A 94 -23.03 -5.16 -14.12
CA LEU A 94 -24.39 -5.09 -13.60
C LEU A 94 -25.00 -3.69 -13.75
N TYR A 95 -24.21 -2.64 -13.49
CA TYR A 95 -24.64 -1.25 -13.66
C TYR A 95 -25.04 -0.95 -15.10
N GLU A 96 -24.23 -1.38 -16.08
CA GLU A 96 -24.55 -1.21 -17.51
C GLU A 96 -25.77 -2.01 -17.97
N ARG A 97 -26.11 -3.12 -17.29
CA ARG A 97 -27.29 -3.95 -17.61
C ARG A 97 -28.58 -3.48 -16.95
N MET A 98 -28.48 -2.80 -15.80
CA MET A 98 -29.64 -2.36 -15.01
C MET A 98 -30.07 -0.92 -15.29
N MET A 99 -29.18 -0.10 -15.82
CA MET A 99 -29.47 1.25 -16.34
C MET A 99 -29.94 1.17 -17.79
#